data_AF-A0A1F8GFS5-F1
#
_entry.id   AF-A0A1F8GFS5-F1
#
_cell.length_a   1.000
_cell.length_b   1.000
_cell.length_c   1.000
_cell.angle_alpha   90.00
_cell.angle_beta   90.00
_cell.angle_gamma   90.00
#
_symmetry.space_group_name_H-M   'P 1'
#
loop_
_entity.id
_entity.type
_entity.pdbx_description
1 polymer ?
#
loop_
_entity_poly.entity_id
_entity_poly.type
_entity_poly.pdbx_seq_one_letter_code
_entity_poly.pdbx_strand_id
1 'polypeptide(L)'
;MRFSKEKTHELKEKVRFEMVKNPHVSIVDLQQILSDYYGHRFDKNYVNKLKNKVHRERVLRLDFASLNEDLAKLEDLCNFARYELVGIVFNEEKKYKPSEIIAAFRTIFWAEVTLFEAKLNAGIFQKAKQNQTKEKPLTKEETELMNKALNYMQIDFVDFSAENKNEQ
;
A
#
# COMPACT_ATOMS: atom_id res chain seq x y z
N MET A 1 17.30 -35.78 -7.29
CA MET A 1 16.54 -36.18 -6.08
C MET A 1 15.54 -35.07 -5.74
N ARG A 2 14.24 -35.38 -5.57
CA ARG A 2 13.24 -34.41 -5.10
C ARG A 2 13.05 -34.61 -3.59
N PHE A 3 13.31 -33.58 -2.79
CA PHE A 3 13.02 -33.58 -1.36
C PHE A 3 11.55 -33.17 -1.11
N SER A 4 10.99 -33.56 0.04
CA SER A 4 9.70 -33.05 0.49
C SER A 4 9.76 -31.53 0.72
N LYS A 5 8.59 -30.87 0.74
CA LYS A 5 8.52 -29.41 0.98
C LYS A 5 9.11 -29.03 2.34
N GLU A 6 8.81 -29.81 3.37
CA GLU A 6 9.32 -29.64 4.74
C GLU A 6 10.85 -29.77 4.79
N LYS A 7 11.41 -30.83 4.20
CA LYS A 7 12.87 -31.04 4.17
C LYS A 7 13.58 -29.95 3.35
N THR A 8 12.96 -29.46 2.29
CA THR A 8 13.48 -28.32 1.52
C THR A 8 13.45 -27.03 2.34
N HIS A 9 12.42 -26.83 3.18
CA HIS A 9 12.34 -25.70 4.09
C HIS A 9 13.45 -25.76 5.14
N GLU A 10 13.63 -26.92 5.79
CA GLU A 10 14.68 -27.16 6.77
C GLU A 10 16.09 -26.91 6.20
N LEU A 11 16.39 -27.46 5.02
CA LEU A 11 17.66 -27.22 4.33
C LEU A 11 17.89 -25.74 4.01
N LYS A 12 16.82 -25.01 3.64
CA LYS A 12 16.88 -23.57 3.39
C LYS A 12 17.16 -22.79 4.68
N GLU A 13 16.57 -23.17 5.81
CA GLU A 13 16.86 -22.56 7.12
C GLU A 13 18.32 -22.75 7.53
N LYS A 14 18.86 -23.95 7.34
CA LYS A 14 20.27 -24.23 7.64
C LYS A 14 21.21 -23.40 6.77
N VAL A 15 20.95 -23.33 5.46
CA VAL A 15 21.70 -22.45 4.54
C VAL A 15 21.59 -20.98 4.97
N ARG A 16 20.39 -20.53 5.37
CA ARG A 16 20.19 -19.17 5.86
C ARG A 16 21.05 -18.88 7.09
N PHE A 17 21.06 -19.79 8.07
CA PHE A 17 21.84 -19.64 9.29
C PHE A 17 23.35 -19.53 9.01
N GLU A 18 23.89 -20.40 8.16
CA GLU A 18 25.33 -20.34 7.84
C GLU A 18 25.68 -19.07 7.05
N MET A 19 24.79 -18.62 6.15
CA MET A 19 24.95 -17.32 5.47
C MET A 19 24.81 -16.11 6.40
N VAL A 20 24.24 -16.25 7.61
CA VAL A 20 24.22 -15.15 8.61
C VAL A 20 25.59 -15.05 9.26
N LYS A 21 26.19 -16.19 9.64
CA LYS A 21 27.52 -16.23 10.24
C LYS A 21 28.61 -15.75 9.29
N ASN A 22 28.54 -16.19 8.03
CA ASN A 22 29.47 -15.78 6.99
C ASN A 22 28.71 -15.39 5.71
N PRO A 23 28.51 -14.09 5.45
CA PRO A 23 27.81 -13.60 4.26
C PRO A 23 28.44 -14.02 2.93
N HIS A 24 29.75 -14.27 2.92
CA HIS A 24 30.52 -14.61 1.72
C HIS A 24 30.79 -16.12 1.58
N VAL A 25 30.13 -16.97 2.38
CA VAL A 25 30.32 -18.41 2.36
C VAL A 25 30.23 -18.98 0.93
N SER A 26 31.24 -19.76 0.52
CA SER A 26 31.28 -20.31 -0.82
C SER A 26 30.24 -21.42 -0.98
N ILE A 27 29.88 -21.75 -2.22
CA ILE A 27 28.95 -22.85 -2.50
C ILE A 27 29.57 -24.19 -2.06
N VAL A 28 30.89 -24.31 -2.16
CA VAL A 28 31.63 -25.53 -1.78
C VAL A 28 31.58 -25.71 -0.27
N ASP A 29 31.78 -24.64 0.50
CA ASP A 29 31.71 -24.69 1.96
C ASP A 29 30.29 -25.00 2.43
N LEU A 30 29.26 -24.38 1.82
CA LEU A 30 27.87 -24.70 2.13
C LEU A 30 27.54 -26.15 1.82
N GLN A 31 28.06 -26.70 0.71
CA GLN A 31 27.87 -28.10 0.37
C GLN A 31 28.50 -29.00 1.44
N GLN A 32 29.73 -28.69 1.86
CA GLN A 32 30.44 -29.43 2.89
C GLN A 32 29.67 -29.40 4.22
N ILE A 33 29.28 -28.21 4.70
CA ILE A 33 28.53 -28.04 5.95
C ILE A 33 27.21 -28.81 5.93
N LEU A 34 26.45 -28.74 4.83
CA LEU A 34 25.21 -29.49 4.70
C LEU A 34 25.49 -31.00 4.69
N SER A 35 26.54 -31.43 4.00
CA SER A 35 26.90 -32.84 3.93
C SER A 35 27.34 -33.42 5.26
N ASP A 36 28.11 -32.66 6.04
CA ASP A 36 28.53 -33.04 7.39
C ASP A 36 27.33 -33.11 8.34
N TYR A 37 26.40 -32.16 8.23
CA TYR A 37 25.23 -32.09 9.11
C TYR A 37 24.19 -33.19 8.81
N TYR A 38 23.96 -33.51 7.54
CA TYR A 38 22.90 -34.44 7.11
C TYR A 38 23.42 -35.82 6.68
N GLY A 39 24.72 -36.07 6.80
CA GLY A 39 25.35 -37.36 6.50
C GLY A 39 25.23 -37.80 5.03
N HIS A 40 25.02 -36.88 4.08
CA HIS A 40 24.95 -37.20 2.66
C HIS A 40 25.43 -36.07 1.74
N ARG A 41 25.94 -36.43 0.56
CA ARG A 41 26.45 -35.45 -0.40
C ARG A 41 25.32 -34.75 -1.15
N PHE A 42 25.26 -33.43 -1.06
CA PHE A 42 24.30 -32.63 -1.85
C PHE A 42 24.86 -32.25 -3.21
N ASP A 43 24.01 -32.09 -4.22
CA ASP A 43 24.40 -31.54 -5.52
C ASP A 43 24.73 -30.04 -5.38
N LYS A 44 25.88 -29.62 -5.91
CA LYS A 44 26.32 -28.22 -5.96
C LYS A 44 25.27 -27.29 -6.58
N ASN A 45 24.59 -27.74 -7.64
CA ASN A 45 23.55 -26.96 -8.29
C ASN A 45 22.32 -26.78 -7.40
N TYR A 46 21.98 -27.80 -6.61
CA TYR A 46 20.90 -27.73 -5.64
C TYR A 46 21.23 -26.75 -4.50
N VAL A 47 22.44 -26.82 -3.94
CA VAL A 47 22.92 -25.88 -2.91
C VAL A 47 22.94 -24.45 -3.43
N ASN A 48 23.39 -24.24 -4.67
CA ASN A 48 23.35 -22.93 -5.33
C ASN A 48 21.93 -22.39 -5.46
N LYS A 49 20.95 -23.23 -5.83
CA LYS A 49 19.53 -22.84 -5.86
C LYS A 49 19.01 -22.44 -4.48
N LEU A 50 19.39 -23.14 -3.42
CA LEU A 50 19.02 -22.78 -2.05
C LEU A 50 19.65 -21.43 -1.62
N LYS A 51 20.96 -21.25 -1.86
CA LYS A 51 21.67 -20.00 -1.59
C LYS A 51 21.01 -18.80 -2.27
N ASN A 52 20.68 -18.94 -3.57
CA ASN A 52 20.02 -17.87 -4.33
C ASN A 52 18.61 -17.56 -3.83
N LYS A 53 17.84 -18.56 -3.38
CA LYS A 53 16.54 -18.33 -2.74
C LYS A 53 16.70 -17.52 -1.46
N VAL A 54 17.67 -17.88 -0.61
CA VAL A 54 17.96 -17.15 0.63
C VAL A 54 18.43 -15.71 0.32
N HIS A 55 19.28 -15.49 -0.68
CA HIS A 55 19.67 -14.14 -1.09
C HIS A 55 18.46 -13.30 -1.55
N ARG A 56 17.59 -13.86 -2.40
CA ARG A 56 16.38 -13.15 -2.84
C ARG A 56 15.47 -12.80 -1.66
N GLU A 57 15.26 -13.73 -0.73
CA GLU A 57 14.50 -13.47 0.49
C GLU A 57 15.12 -12.35 1.34
N ARG A 58 16.46 -12.32 1.45
CA ARG A 58 17.18 -11.26 2.19
C ARG A 58 17.08 -9.90 1.53
N VAL A 59 17.26 -9.82 0.22
CA VAL A 59 17.12 -8.57 -0.55
C VAL A 59 15.70 -8.05 -0.39
N LEU A 60 14.69 -8.88 -0.60
CA LEU A 60 13.29 -8.48 -0.40
C LEU A 60 13.04 -7.98 1.03
N ARG A 61 13.54 -8.67 2.07
CA ARG A 61 13.40 -8.21 3.46
C ARG A 61 14.09 -6.87 3.72
N LEU A 62 15.26 -6.64 3.12
CA LEU A 62 15.97 -5.37 3.21
C LEU A 62 15.18 -4.25 2.51
N ASP A 63 14.69 -4.52 1.30
CA ASP A 63 13.86 -3.58 0.54
C ASP A 63 12.59 -3.22 1.33
N PHE A 64 11.93 -4.21 1.95
CA PHE A 64 10.78 -3.98 2.83
C PHE A 64 11.14 -3.21 4.10
N ALA A 65 12.31 -3.47 4.70
CA ALA A 65 12.76 -2.72 5.88
C ALA A 65 13.02 -1.25 5.54
N SER A 66 13.70 -0.98 4.42
CA SER A 66 13.91 0.38 3.90
C SER A 66 12.59 1.06 3.57
N LEU A 67 11.69 0.35 2.88
CA LEU A 67 10.36 0.86 2.53
C LEU A 67 9.54 1.23 3.76
N ASN A 68 9.59 0.42 4.82
CA ASN A 68 8.91 0.70 6.08
C ASN A 68 9.52 1.91 6.80
N GLU A 69 10.84 2.07 6.77
CA GLU A 69 11.51 3.24 7.34
C GLU A 69 11.11 4.53 6.60
N ASP A 70 11.08 4.51 5.27
CA ASP A 70 10.67 5.66 4.46
C ASP A 70 9.19 5.99 4.65
N LEU A 71 8.32 4.97 4.80
CA LEU A 71 6.92 5.17 5.16
C LEU A 71 6.76 5.81 6.54
N ALA A 72 7.54 5.39 7.53
CA ALA A 72 7.49 5.99 8.87
C ALA A 72 7.89 7.48 8.84
N LYS A 73 8.94 7.83 8.09
CA LYS A 73 9.34 9.23 7.87
C LYS A 73 8.23 10.04 7.20
N LEU A 74 7.56 9.46 6.20
CA LEU A 74 6.43 10.10 5.52
C LEU A 74 5.25 10.31 6.48
N GLU A 75 4.92 9.32 7.31
CA GLU A 75 3.89 9.44 8.34
C GLU A 75 4.19 10.58 9.31
N ASP A 76 5.41 10.66 9.82
CA ASP A 76 5.83 11.71 10.75
C ASP A 76 5.72 13.11 10.12
N LEU A 77 6.14 13.25 8.85
CA LEU A 77 6.00 14.50 8.10
C LEU A 77 4.53 14.90 7.89
N CYS A 78 3.68 13.94 7.51
CA CYS A 78 2.25 14.18 7.36
C CYS A 78 1.59 14.58 8.70
N ASN A 79 1.96 13.91 9.79
CA ASN A 79 1.45 14.22 11.13
C ASN A 79 1.87 15.61 11.59
N PHE A 80 3.14 15.97 11.38
CA PHE A 80 3.65 17.31 11.69
C PHE A 80 2.94 18.39 10.86
N ALA A 81 2.85 18.21 9.54
CA ALA A 81 2.14 19.15 8.67
C ALA A 81 0.66 19.28 9.06
N ARG A 82 0.00 18.17 9.43
CA ARG A 82 -1.39 18.19 9.89
C ARG A 82 -1.54 18.99 11.17
N TYR A 83 -0.64 18.82 12.15
CA TYR A 83 -0.68 19.58 13.40
C TYR A 83 -0.66 21.09 13.15
N GLU A 84 0.25 21.55 12.31
CA GLU A 84 0.37 22.98 11.94
C GLU A 84 -0.87 23.48 11.18
N LEU A 85 -1.34 22.71 10.20
CA LEU A 85 -2.48 23.11 9.36
C LEU A 85 -3.82 23.07 10.12
N VAL A 86 -3.96 22.20 11.11
CA VAL A 86 -5.13 22.16 12.01
C VAL A 86 -5.25 23.47 12.78
N GLY A 87 -4.13 24.05 13.23
CA GLY A 87 -4.13 25.38 13.85
C GLY A 87 -4.67 26.48 12.93
N ILE A 88 -4.40 26.39 11.63
CA ILE A 88 -4.97 27.29 10.61
C ILE A 88 -6.46 27.03 10.41
N VAL A 89 -6.89 25.77 10.40
CA VAL A 89 -8.30 25.40 10.17
C VAL A 89 -9.20 25.85 11.31
N PHE A 90 -8.77 25.68 12.57
CA PHE A 90 -9.58 26.02 13.75
C PHE A 90 -9.46 27.48 14.19
N ASN A 91 -8.61 28.29 13.54
CA ASN A 91 -8.54 29.77 13.54
C ASN A 91 -9.27 30.53 14.67
N GLU A 92 -8.97 30.24 15.94
CA GLU A 92 -9.68 30.84 17.08
C GLU A 92 -9.51 32.37 17.13
N GLU A 93 -8.34 32.85 16.71
CA GLU A 93 -7.96 34.26 16.67
C GLU A 93 -8.45 35.01 15.41
N LYS A 94 -9.17 34.35 14.49
CA LYS A 94 -9.63 34.90 13.19
C LYS A 94 -8.52 35.55 12.35
N LYS A 95 -7.29 35.07 12.50
CA LYS A 95 -6.08 35.57 11.83
C LYS A 95 -6.03 35.24 10.34
N TYR A 96 -6.60 34.11 9.94
CA TYR A 96 -6.53 33.59 8.56
C TYR A 96 -7.79 33.87 7.75
N LYS A 97 -7.61 34.09 6.43
CA LYS A 97 -8.71 34.28 5.48
C LYS A 97 -9.42 32.96 5.18
N PRO A 98 -10.72 32.99 4.81
CA PRO A 98 -11.45 31.78 4.42
C PRO A 98 -10.77 30.95 3.32
N SER A 99 -10.12 31.62 2.35
CA SER A 99 -9.37 30.95 1.29
C SER A 99 -8.16 30.14 1.81
N GLU A 100 -7.50 30.62 2.86
CA GLU A 100 -6.34 29.98 3.47
C GLU A 100 -6.77 28.77 4.31
N ILE A 101 -7.90 28.90 5.01
CA ILE A 101 -8.53 27.79 5.75
C ILE A 101 -8.92 26.65 4.81
N ILE A 102 -9.58 26.98 3.69
CA ILE A 102 -9.97 25.99 2.66
C ILE A 102 -8.73 25.32 2.07
N ALA A 103 -7.67 26.09 1.77
CA ALA A 103 -6.43 25.53 1.25
C ALA A 103 -5.76 24.59 2.26
N ALA A 104 -5.68 24.98 3.54
CA ALA A 104 -5.12 24.14 4.61
C ALA A 104 -5.90 22.82 4.76
N PHE A 105 -7.24 22.89 4.80
CA PHE A 105 -8.10 21.70 4.87
C PHE A 105 -7.88 20.77 3.68
N ARG A 106 -7.80 21.32 2.46
CA ARG A 106 -7.57 20.55 1.24
C ARG A 106 -6.20 19.88 1.26
N THR A 107 -5.17 20.56 1.74
CA THR A 107 -3.83 19.99 1.88
C THR A 107 -3.79 18.86 2.90
N ILE A 108 -4.45 19.00 4.05
CA ILE A 108 -4.59 17.90 5.03
C ILE A 108 -5.23 16.68 4.36
N PHE A 109 -6.36 16.87 3.67
CA PHE A 109 -7.07 15.78 3.02
C PHE A 109 -6.19 15.07 1.97
N TRP A 110 -5.49 15.82 1.12
CA TRP A 110 -4.60 15.23 0.13
C TRP A 110 -3.42 14.49 0.75
N ALA A 111 -2.82 15.02 1.81
CA ALA A 111 -1.72 14.36 2.51
C ALA A 111 -2.16 12.99 3.06
N GLU A 112 -3.35 12.91 3.67
CA GLU A 112 -3.93 11.65 4.16
C GLU A 112 -4.20 10.65 3.03
N VAL A 113 -4.75 11.11 1.89
CA VAL A 113 -4.96 10.27 0.70
C VAL A 113 -3.64 9.74 0.16
N THR A 114 -2.62 10.59 0.01
CA THR A 114 -1.29 10.18 -0.48
C THR A 114 -0.65 9.17 0.46
N LEU A 115 -0.74 9.37 1.77
CA LEU A 115 -0.21 8.44 2.77
C LEU A 115 -0.94 7.09 2.69
N PHE A 116 -2.26 7.11 2.54
CA PHE A 116 -3.06 5.89 2.39
C PHE A 116 -2.71 5.11 1.12
N GLU A 117 -2.54 5.80 -0.01
CA GLU A 117 -2.10 5.19 -1.28
C GLU A 117 -0.69 4.60 -1.16
N ALA A 118 0.25 5.30 -0.51
CA ALA A 118 1.58 4.80 -0.26
C ALA A 118 1.56 3.49 0.56
N LYS A 119 0.74 3.43 1.62
CA LYS A 119 0.54 2.23 2.44
C LYS A 119 -0.09 1.07 1.67
N LEU A 120 -1.04 1.35 0.77
CA LEU A 120 -1.62 0.35 -0.13
C LEU A 120 -0.59 -0.20 -1.12
N ASN A 121 0.20 0.68 -1.74
CA ASN A 121 1.22 0.30 -2.72
C ASN A 121 2.38 -0.47 -2.09
N ALA A 122 2.71 -0.16 -0.83
CA ALA A 122 3.68 -0.91 -0.04
C ALA A 122 3.15 -2.27 0.46
N GLY A 123 1.86 -2.55 0.25
CA GLY A 123 1.23 -3.81 0.65
C GLY A 123 0.93 -3.94 2.14
N ILE A 124 0.99 -2.83 2.90
CA ILE A 124 0.54 -2.79 4.31
C ILE A 124 -0.96 -3.04 4.38
N PHE A 125 -1.71 -2.41 3.47
CA PHE A 125 -3.12 -2.67 3.28
C PHE A 125 -3.33 -3.47 1.99
N GLN A 126 -4.27 -4.40 2.02
CA GLN A 126 -4.78 -5.02 0.81
C GLN A 126 -6.01 -4.25 0.36
N LYS A 127 -6.07 -3.88 -0.93
CA LYS A 127 -7.34 -3.44 -1.52
C LYS A 127 -8.35 -4.55 -1.26
N ALA A 128 -9.43 -4.22 -0.56
CA ALA A 128 -10.55 -5.14 -0.45
C ALA A 128 -10.89 -5.59 -1.87
N LYS A 129 -10.91 -6.91 -2.11
CA LYS A 129 -11.49 -7.44 -3.34
C LYS A 129 -12.96 -7.05 -3.27
N GLN A 130 -13.30 -5.91 -3.85
CA GLN A 130 -14.69 -5.65 -4.17
C GLN A 130 -15.04 -6.78 -5.13
N ASN A 131 -15.82 -7.74 -4.63
CA ASN A 131 -16.71 -8.50 -5.48
C ASN A 131 -17.67 -7.44 -6.02
N GLN A 132 -17.23 -6.66 -7.01
CA GLN A 132 -18.09 -5.83 -7.82
C GLN A 132 -18.95 -6.86 -8.55
N THR A 133 -20.05 -7.27 -7.93
CA THR A 133 -21.22 -7.69 -8.67
C THR A 133 -21.42 -6.60 -9.68
N LYS A 134 -21.03 -6.85 -10.94
CA LYS A 134 -21.32 -5.94 -12.04
C LYS A 134 -22.79 -5.60 -11.89
N GLU A 135 -23.09 -4.35 -11.57
CA GLU A 135 -24.46 -3.89 -11.49
C GLU A 135 -25.09 -4.27 -12.83
N LYS A 136 -26.24 -4.95 -12.75
CA LYS A 136 -26.95 -5.32 -13.98
C LYS A 136 -27.23 -4.02 -14.71
N PRO A 137 -26.99 -3.96 -16.04
CA PRO A 137 -27.34 -2.78 -16.80
C PRO A 137 -28.83 -2.48 -16.56
N LEU A 138 -29.13 -1.20 -16.28
CA LEU A 138 -30.50 -0.73 -16.07
C LEU A 138 -31.38 -1.20 -17.24
N THR A 139 -32.56 -1.71 -16.91
CA THR A 139 -33.58 -2.02 -17.91
C THR A 139 -34.08 -0.72 -18.55
N LYS A 140 -34.71 -0.81 -19.73
CA LYS A 140 -35.20 0.38 -20.46
C LYS A 140 -36.16 1.23 -19.61
N GLU A 141 -37.02 0.59 -18.85
CA GLU A 141 -37.96 1.26 -17.95
C GLU A 141 -37.24 1.99 -16.80
N GLU A 142 -36.22 1.37 -16.20
CA GLU A 142 -35.41 2.00 -15.15
C GLU A 142 -34.57 3.17 -15.68
N THR A 143 -34.06 3.08 -16.93
CA THR A 143 -33.39 4.21 -17.56
C THR A 143 -34.33 5.37 -17.84
N GLU A 144 -35.57 5.11 -18.23
CA GLU A 144 -36.57 6.16 -18.45
C GLU A 144 -37.01 6.82 -17.14
N LEU A 145 -37.18 6.04 -16.07
CA LEU A 145 -37.47 6.56 -14.73
C LEU A 145 -36.31 7.39 -14.19
N MET A 146 -35.07 6.94 -14.38
CA MET A 146 -33.88 7.69 -13.97
C MET A 146 -33.74 9.00 -14.75
N ASN A 147 -33.98 8.98 -16.07
CA ASN A 147 -33.96 10.19 -16.89
C ASN A 147 -35.07 11.17 -16.50
N LYS A 148 -36.28 10.67 -16.17
CA LYS A 148 -37.35 11.52 -15.63
C LYS A 148 -36.96 12.14 -14.28
N ALA A 149 -36.41 11.36 -13.35
CA ALA A 149 -35.96 11.85 -12.05
C ALA A 149 -34.85 12.91 -12.18
N LEU A 150 -33.89 12.72 -13.09
CA LEU A 150 -32.84 13.69 -13.38
C LEU A 150 -33.39 14.98 -13.99
N ASN A 151 -34.40 14.88 -14.86
CA ASN A 151 -35.10 16.06 -15.39
C ASN A 151 -35.85 16.83 -14.29
N TYR A 152 -36.50 16.14 -13.35
CA TYR A 152 -37.13 16.80 -12.20
C TYR A 152 -36.11 17.54 -11.32
N MET A 153 -34.94 16.94 -11.04
CA MET A 153 -33.87 17.62 -10.30
C MET A 153 -33.29 18.84 -11.04
N GLN A 154 -33.27 18.82 -12.38
CA GLN A 154 -32.83 19.96 -13.18
C GLN A 154 -33.85 21.11 -13.18
N ILE A 155 -35.15 20.80 -13.12
CA ILE A 155 -36.20 21.83 -13.06
C ILE A 155 -36.12 22.61 -11.74
N ASP A 156 -35.93 21.93 -10.61
CA ASP A 156 -35.79 22.58 -9.30
C ASP A 156 -34.55 23.48 -9.18
N PHE A 157 -33.49 23.20 -9.95
CA PHE A 157 -32.27 24.03 -9.99
C PHE A 157 -32.43 25.32 -10.81
N VAL A 158 -33.34 25.33 -11.79
CA VAL A 158 -33.58 26.51 -12.64
C VAL A 158 -34.49 27.50 -11.94
N ASP A 159 -35.53 27.04 -11.22
CA ASP A 159 -36.47 27.93 -10.53
C ASP A 159 -35.84 28.68 -9.35
N PHE A 160 -34.90 28.07 -8.61
CA PHE A 160 -34.17 28.76 -7.53
C PHE A 160 -33.26 29.90 -8.03
N SER A 161 -32.83 29.83 -9.30
CA SER A 161 -31.97 30.83 -9.94
C SER A 161 -32.76 31.97 -10.61
N ALA A 162 -34.06 31.78 -10.85
CA ALA A 162 -34.94 32.76 -11.45
C ALA A 162 -35.62 33.69 -10.41
N GLU A 163 -35.92 33.18 -9.21
CA GLU A 163 -36.50 34.01 -8.14
C GLU A 163 -35.51 35.04 -7.57
N ASN A 164 -34.20 34.76 -7.58
CA ASN A 164 -33.17 35.67 -7.03
C ASN A 164 -32.70 36.78 -8.00
N LYS A 165 -33.34 36.97 -9.16
CA LYS A 165 -33.00 38.03 -10.13
C LYS A 165 -33.99 39.21 -10.17
N ASN A 166 -35.08 39.16 -9.40
CA ASN A 166 -36.09 40.22 -9.38
C ASN A 166 -36.10 41.07 -8.09
N GLU A 167 -35.12 40.92 -7.20
CA GLU A 167 -34.92 41.80 -6.04
C GLU A 167 -33.59 42.56 -6.14
N GLN A 168 -33.47 43.48 -7.11
CA GLN A 168 -32.60 44.66 -7.05
C GLN A 168 -33.22 45.81 -7.83
#